data_AF-A0A6J4T685-F1
#
_entry.id   AF-A0A6J4T685-F1
#
_cell.length_a   1.000
_cell.length_b   1.000
_cell.length_c   1.000
_cell.angle_alpha   90.00
_cell.angle_beta   90.00
_cell.angle_gamma   90.00
#
_symmetry.space_group_name_H-M   'P 1'
#
loop_
_entity.id
_entity.type
_entity.pdbx_description
1 polymer ?
#
loop_
_entity_poly.entity_id
_entity_poly.type
_entity_poly.pdbx_seq_one_letter_code
_entity_poly.pdbx_strand_id
1 'polypeptide(L)'
;MAAHQIGPNAMTTTPRILIIAGSDSGGGAGIQADIKTVTMLGGHAMTAITAITAQNTLRVTAVHPVPAETVLAQIDAVIEDLGVDAIKIGMIGSAFTANAVAARLELLEGIPIVFDPVMVATSGADLADDATVAAFGRLMDIATIATPNLPELNRLTGKDDPVEAALALVGAHRCAVMIKGGHEEGDVLGDALIEEDNMTSWQGSRIDTPHTHGTGCTLATAIAVGLAQGKSLAQSIGTAREFVRMALHEAPGLGQGHGPMGHHMVRLDVGGGPRLNQVTVTGKDYAKSVAFYRSLGLRQIVDSPDNGYARFEMWGGVSLSVQIDPEEEVAPTTAIYLECDDLDARVEQLARSGLPFEHGPRNQPWMWREARLRDPAGNIVFLYKAGEHRRYPPWRLAKEPVKSDEPSVPEQDEAYQPKRAILP
;
A
#
# COMPACT_ATOMS: atom_id res chain seq x y z
N MET A 1 26.26 29.18 1.63
CA MET A 1 26.12 27.71 1.60
C MET A 1 26.08 27.22 3.03
N ALA A 2 24.88 26.99 3.56
CA ALA A 2 24.68 26.30 4.81
C ALA A 2 23.78 25.10 4.47
N ALA A 3 24.37 23.90 4.53
CA ALA A 3 23.62 22.67 4.38
C ALA A 3 22.61 22.60 5.52
N HIS A 4 21.32 22.70 5.20
CA HIS A 4 20.27 22.27 6.11
C HIS A 4 20.44 20.77 6.30
N GLN A 5 20.97 20.39 7.45
CA GLN A 5 20.90 19.02 7.95
C GLN A 5 19.41 18.71 8.14
N ILE A 6 18.85 17.91 7.24
CA ILE A 6 17.53 17.32 7.42
C ILE A 6 17.70 16.27 8.53
N GLY A 7 17.38 16.63 9.77
CA GLY A 7 17.28 15.69 10.87
C GLY A 7 16.17 14.66 10.62
N PRO A 8 16.21 13.47 11.25
CA PRO A 8 15.25 12.38 11.01
C PRO A 8 13.83 12.61 11.55
N ASN A 9 13.43 13.86 11.76
CA ASN A 9 12.18 14.26 12.43
C ASN A 9 11.13 14.84 11.48
N ALA A 10 11.07 14.38 10.22
CA ALA A 10 9.94 14.69 9.33
C ALA A 10 8.66 13.95 9.80
N MET A 11 8.05 14.55 10.82
CA MET A 11 6.66 14.55 11.29
C MET A 11 5.75 13.40 10.84
N THR A 12 5.42 12.59 11.83
CA THR A 12 4.57 11.39 11.83
C THR A 12 3.08 11.72 11.90
N THR A 13 2.52 12.46 10.95
CA THR A 13 1.06 12.61 10.84
C THR A 13 0.51 11.51 9.94
N THR A 14 -0.49 10.75 10.44
CA THR A 14 -1.18 9.73 9.65
C THR A 14 -1.89 10.40 8.47
N PRO A 15 -1.53 10.11 7.20
CA PRO A 15 -2.18 10.73 6.05
C PRO A 15 -3.67 10.41 6.01
N ARG A 16 -4.54 11.42 5.91
CA ARG A 16 -6.00 11.28 5.86
C ARG A 16 -6.46 11.34 4.40
N ILE A 17 -6.94 10.23 3.87
CA ILE A 17 -7.29 10.10 2.46
C ILE A 17 -8.81 9.97 2.32
N LEU A 18 -9.44 10.91 1.62
CA LEU A 18 -10.85 10.80 1.28
C LEU A 18 -11.02 10.06 -0.04
N ILE A 19 -11.79 8.98 -0.02
CA ILE A 19 -12.12 8.16 -1.17
C ILE A 19 -13.57 8.42 -1.59
N ILE A 20 -13.78 8.90 -2.80
CA ILE A 20 -15.11 9.13 -3.39
C ILE A 20 -15.31 8.10 -4.51
N ALA A 21 -15.96 6.99 -4.20
CA ALA A 21 -16.09 5.86 -5.14
C ALA A 21 -17.28 4.96 -4.78
N GLY A 22 -17.56 3.95 -5.62
CA GLY A 22 -18.54 2.93 -5.30
C GLY A 22 -18.00 1.80 -4.41
N SER A 23 -18.93 1.13 -3.74
CA SER A 23 -18.68 -0.05 -2.92
C SER A 23 -18.81 -1.33 -3.77
N ASP A 24 -17.74 -2.12 -3.82
CA ASP A 24 -17.72 -3.47 -4.40
C ASP A 24 -18.00 -4.52 -3.31
N SER A 25 -19.13 -5.23 -3.44
CA SER A 25 -19.51 -6.30 -2.50
C SER A 25 -18.49 -7.45 -2.42
N GLY A 26 -17.72 -7.71 -3.48
CA GLY A 26 -16.67 -8.73 -3.50
C GLY A 26 -15.39 -8.31 -2.79
N GLY A 27 -15.25 -7.01 -2.51
CA GLY A 27 -14.12 -6.42 -1.80
C GLY A 27 -12.80 -6.41 -2.57
N GLY A 28 -12.82 -6.61 -3.89
CA GLY A 28 -11.64 -6.62 -4.75
C GLY A 28 -11.32 -5.28 -5.39
N ALA A 29 -12.33 -4.42 -5.59
CA ALA A 29 -12.20 -3.09 -6.15
C ALA A 29 -12.91 -2.03 -5.29
N GLY A 30 -13.13 -0.84 -5.85
CA GLY A 30 -13.89 0.24 -5.22
C GLY A 30 -13.34 0.65 -3.84
N ILE A 31 -14.25 1.12 -2.98
CA ILE A 31 -13.93 1.57 -1.62
C ILE A 31 -13.17 0.51 -0.81
N GLN A 32 -13.48 -0.77 -1.01
CA GLN A 32 -12.83 -1.85 -0.26
C GLN A 32 -11.35 -1.98 -0.64
N ALA A 33 -11.02 -1.93 -1.93
CA ALA A 33 -9.63 -1.89 -2.38
C ALA A 33 -8.93 -0.61 -1.92
N ASP A 34 -9.64 0.52 -1.96
CA ASP A 34 -9.11 1.81 -1.56
C ASP A 34 -8.75 1.82 -0.05
N ILE A 35 -9.66 1.41 0.84
CA ILE A 35 -9.42 1.31 2.29
C ILE A 35 -8.22 0.40 2.59
N LYS A 36 -8.16 -0.78 1.96
CA LYS A 36 -7.03 -1.70 2.12
C LYS A 36 -5.73 -1.02 1.72
N THR A 37 -5.70 -0.35 0.57
CA THR A 37 -4.50 0.33 0.07
C THR A 37 -4.03 1.43 1.00
N VAL A 38 -4.94 2.32 1.45
CA VAL A 38 -4.62 3.38 2.42
C VAL A 38 -4.09 2.80 3.72
N THR A 39 -4.78 1.80 4.27
CA THR A 39 -4.39 1.14 5.53
C THR A 39 -3.00 0.52 5.42
N MET A 40 -2.74 -0.20 4.34
CA MET A 40 -1.48 -0.89 4.13
C MET A 40 -0.31 0.06 3.86
N LEU A 41 -0.58 1.28 3.39
CA LEU A 41 0.42 2.33 3.21
C LEU A 41 0.52 3.29 4.42
N GLY A 42 -0.15 2.97 5.53
CA GLY A 42 -0.04 3.68 6.80
C GLY A 42 -0.90 4.96 6.92
N GLY A 43 -1.91 5.11 6.06
CA GLY A 43 -2.88 6.21 6.12
C GLY A 43 -4.17 5.85 6.85
N HIS A 44 -5.02 6.85 7.02
CA HIS A 44 -6.39 6.75 7.51
C HIS A 44 -7.35 6.97 6.34
N ALA A 45 -8.19 5.97 6.03
CA ALA A 45 -9.15 6.04 4.94
C ALA A 45 -10.48 6.60 5.42
N MET A 46 -10.98 7.62 4.72
CA MET A 46 -12.34 8.15 4.84
C MET A 46 -13.06 7.92 3.51
N THR A 47 -14.39 7.81 3.53
CA THR A 47 -15.14 7.41 2.33
C THR A 47 -16.41 8.24 2.12
N ALA A 48 -16.69 8.58 0.87
CA ALA A 48 -18.01 8.98 0.40
C ALA A 48 -18.46 7.99 -0.68
N ILE A 49 -19.45 7.17 -0.35
CA ILE A 49 -19.95 6.09 -1.22
C ILE A 49 -20.87 6.68 -2.29
N THR A 50 -20.55 6.45 -3.56
CA THR A 50 -21.32 6.96 -4.72
C THR A 50 -22.34 5.96 -5.25
N ALA A 51 -22.09 4.67 -5.07
CA ALA A 51 -23.00 3.58 -5.42
C ALA A 51 -22.62 2.31 -4.66
N ILE A 52 -23.57 1.39 -4.54
CA ILE A 52 -23.36 0.04 -4.01
C ILE A 52 -23.56 -0.95 -5.16
N THR A 53 -22.57 -1.79 -5.45
CA THR A 53 -22.69 -2.84 -6.47
C THR A 53 -22.90 -4.20 -5.81
N ALA A 54 -23.93 -4.93 -6.24
CA ALA A 54 -24.06 -6.36 -5.96
C ALA A 54 -23.17 -7.11 -6.96
N GLN A 55 -21.88 -7.21 -6.61
CA GLN A 55 -20.81 -7.67 -7.48
C GLN A 55 -20.01 -8.80 -6.83
N ASN A 56 -19.48 -9.69 -7.67
CA ASN A 56 -18.51 -10.71 -7.31
C ASN A 56 -17.49 -10.89 -8.45
N THR A 57 -16.59 -11.87 -8.33
CA THR A 57 -15.51 -12.10 -9.31
C THR A 57 -15.99 -12.48 -10.72
N LEU A 58 -17.27 -12.85 -10.88
CA LEU A 58 -17.85 -13.28 -12.16
C LEU A 58 -18.58 -12.15 -12.88
N ARG A 59 -19.31 -11.29 -12.14
CA ARG A 59 -20.18 -10.26 -12.71
C ARG A 59 -20.66 -9.24 -11.69
N VAL A 60 -21.20 -8.14 -12.21
CA VAL A 60 -22.10 -7.22 -11.51
C VAL A 60 -23.54 -7.64 -11.79
N THR A 61 -24.36 -7.75 -10.75
CA THR A 61 -25.79 -8.15 -10.87
C THR A 61 -26.77 -7.02 -10.60
N ALA A 62 -26.36 -6.02 -9.81
CA ALA A 62 -27.13 -4.81 -9.57
C ALA A 62 -26.20 -3.67 -9.18
N VAL A 63 -26.63 -2.44 -9.49
CA VAL A 63 -25.99 -1.20 -9.06
C VAL A 63 -27.06 -0.33 -8.42
N HIS A 64 -26.83 0.10 -7.19
CA HIS A 64 -27.69 1.03 -6.48
C HIS A 64 -26.96 2.38 -6.33
N PRO A 65 -27.33 3.40 -7.11
CA PRO A 65 -26.69 4.71 -7.00
C PRO A 65 -27.09 5.39 -5.69
N VAL A 66 -26.12 6.04 -5.04
CA VAL A 66 -26.37 6.88 -3.86
C VAL A 66 -26.72 8.30 -4.35
N PRO A 67 -27.80 8.92 -3.85
CA PRO A 67 -28.16 10.29 -4.24
C PRO A 67 -27.03 11.27 -3.98
N ALA A 68 -26.82 12.23 -4.89
CA ALA A 68 -25.68 13.15 -4.82
C ALA A 68 -25.67 13.97 -3.51
N GLU A 69 -26.84 14.36 -2.98
CA GLU A 69 -26.92 15.05 -1.70
C GLU A 69 -26.37 14.20 -0.53
N THR A 70 -26.53 12.88 -0.60
CA THR A 70 -25.99 11.95 0.39
C THR A 70 -24.49 11.76 0.19
N VAL A 71 -23.99 11.79 -1.05
CA VAL A 71 -22.54 11.78 -1.34
C VAL A 71 -21.89 13.03 -0.76
N LEU A 72 -22.46 14.21 -0.99
CA LEU A 72 -21.95 15.48 -0.47
C LEU A 72 -21.98 15.51 1.06
N ALA A 73 -23.07 15.07 1.69
CA ALA A 73 -23.16 15.01 3.15
C ALA A 73 -22.08 14.10 3.77
N GLN A 74 -21.71 13.00 3.11
CA GLN A 74 -20.60 12.15 3.55
C GLN A 74 -19.25 12.88 3.45
N ILE A 75 -19.00 13.60 2.36
CA ILE A 75 -17.78 14.40 2.15
C ILE A 75 -17.66 15.45 3.25
N ASP A 76 -18.73 16.18 3.51
CA ASP A 76 -18.75 17.26 4.51
C ASP A 76 -18.48 16.72 5.91
N ALA A 77 -19.21 15.67 6.30
CA ALA A 77 -19.11 15.09 7.64
C ALA A 77 -17.69 14.65 8.00
N VAL A 78 -16.94 14.08 7.06
CA VAL A 78 -15.56 13.62 7.33
C VAL A 78 -14.55 14.76 7.21
N ILE A 79 -14.71 15.69 6.27
CA ILE A 79 -13.78 16.83 6.12
C ILE A 79 -13.90 17.79 7.30
N GLU A 80 -15.11 18.05 7.80
CA GLU A 80 -15.36 18.99 8.90
C GLU A 80 -14.67 18.57 10.22
N ASP A 81 -14.76 17.29 10.56
CA ASP A 81 -14.17 16.75 11.81
C ASP A 81 -12.70 16.33 11.64
N LEU A 82 -12.46 15.46 10.66
CA LEU A 82 -11.16 14.79 10.52
C LEU A 82 -10.18 15.58 9.69
N GLY A 83 -10.64 16.43 8.77
CA GLY A 83 -9.85 17.06 7.70
C GLY A 83 -9.38 16.07 6.63
N VAL A 84 -8.68 16.57 5.61
CA VAL A 84 -8.23 15.76 4.45
C VAL A 84 -6.84 16.19 3.98
N ASP A 85 -6.01 15.23 3.59
CA ASP A 85 -4.65 15.45 3.06
C ASP A 85 -4.52 15.07 1.57
N ALA A 86 -5.37 14.18 1.07
CA ALA A 86 -5.54 13.92 -0.36
C ALA A 86 -6.91 13.30 -0.65
N ILE A 87 -7.37 13.43 -1.89
CA ILE A 87 -8.64 12.86 -2.34
C ILE A 87 -8.36 11.91 -3.51
N LYS A 88 -9.01 10.74 -3.51
CA LYS A 88 -9.11 9.88 -4.68
C LYS A 88 -10.57 9.79 -5.11
N ILE A 89 -10.82 10.04 -6.39
CA ILE A 89 -12.13 9.89 -7.03
C ILE A 89 -12.08 8.68 -7.94
N GLY A 90 -13.01 7.74 -7.77
CA GLY A 90 -13.20 6.58 -8.63
C GLY A 90 -14.55 6.62 -9.35
N MET A 91 -15.27 5.50 -9.38
CA MET A 91 -16.62 5.44 -9.94
C MET A 91 -17.54 6.47 -9.28
N ILE A 92 -18.10 7.41 -10.04
CA ILE A 92 -18.90 8.55 -9.55
C ILE A 92 -20.43 8.37 -9.71
N GLY A 93 -20.84 7.40 -10.54
CA GLY A 93 -22.22 6.94 -10.70
C GLY A 93 -23.11 7.76 -11.64
N SER A 94 -22.98 9.09 -11.70
CA SER A 94 -23.73 9.92 -12.66
C SER A 94 -23.06 11.25 -12.99
N ALA A 95 -23.44 11.85 -14.13
CA ALA A 95 -23.03 13.21 -14.51
C ALA A 95 -23.42 14.27 -13.46
N PHE A 96 -24.60 14.15 -12.85
CA PHE A 96 -25.05 15.08 -11.81
C PHE A 96 -24.16 15.00 -10.57
N THR A 97 -23.89 13.78 -10.09
CA THR A 97 -22.98 13.55 -8.96
C THR A 97 -21.57 14.05 -9.28
N ALA A 98 -21.06 13.82 -10.49
CA ALA A 98 -19.74 14.29 -10.91
C ALA A 98 -19.61 15.81 -10.84
N ASN A 99 -20.58 16.54 -11.38
CA ASN A 99 -20.59 18.01 -11.34
C ASN A 99 -20.75 18.55 -9.92
N ALA A 100 -21.61 17.93 -9.11
CA ALA A 100 -21.84 18.33 -7.73
C ALA A 100 -20.60 18.11 -6.85
N VAL A 101 -19.93 16.97 -7.00
CA VAL A 101 -18.66 16.68 -6.33
C VAL A 101 -17.58 17.63 -6.81
N ALA A 102 -17.43 17.87 -8.11
CA ALA A 102 -16.46 18.82 -8.63
C ALA A 102 -16.64 20.21 -7.99
N ALA A 103 -17.87 20.75 -8.00
CA ALA A 103 -18.17 22.05 -7.40
C ALA A 103 -17.89 22.09 -5.88
N ARG A 104 -18.09 20.98 -5.16
CA ARG A 104 -17.76 20.90 -3.73
C ARG A 104 -16.25 20.92 -3.49
N LEU A 105 -15.49 20.19 -4.30
CA LEU A 105 -14.04 20.06 -4.16
C LEU A 105 -13.27 21.28 -4.66
N GLU A 106 -13.83 22.07 -5.58
CA GLU A 106 -13.29 23.39 -6.00
C GLU A 106 -13.09 24.35 -4.81
N LEU A 107 -13.81 24.15 -3.70
CA LEU A 107 -13.70 24.95 -2.49
C LEU A 107 -12.46 24.61 -1.64
N LEU A 108 -11.78 23.51 -1.95
CA LEU A 108 -10.59 23.05 -1.23
C LEU A 108 -9.33 23.54 -1.92
N GLU A 109 -8.50 24.31 -1.20
CA GLU A 109 -7.22 24.78 -1.71
C GLU A 109 -6.08 23.83 -1.31
N GLY A 110 -5.19 23.52 -2.25
CA GLY A 110 -3.93 22.82 -1.98
C GLY A 110 -4.05 21.33 -1.65
N ILE A 111 -5.24 20.74 -1.78
CA ILE A 111 -5.46 19.31 -1.57
C ILE A 111 -5.23 18.56 -2.88
N PRO A 112 -4.27 17.62 -2.95
CA PRO A 112 -4.07 16.83 -4.16
C PRO A 112 -5.26 15.91 -4.44
N ILE A 113 -5.71 15.90 -5.69
CA ILE A 113 -6.85 15.09 -6.16
C ILE A 113 -6.36 14.12 -7.24
N VAL A 114 -6.55 12.82 -7.00
CA VAL A 114 -6.30 11.75 -7.97
C VAL A 114 -7.63 11.28 -8.54
N PHE A 115 -7.81 11.41 -9.84
CA PHE A 115 -9.02 10.96 -10.53
C PHE A 115 -8.75 9.70 -11.35
N ASP A 116 -9.41 8.60 -10.99
CA ASP A 116 -9.43 7.35 -11.76
C ASP A 116 -10.75 7.32 -12.56
N PRO A 117 -10.73 7.60 -13.88
CA PRO A 117 -11.94 7.78 -14.69
C PRO A 117 -12.58 6.42 -15.05
N VAL A 118 -13.04 5.69 -14.03
CA VAL A 118 -13.61 4.35 -14.18
C VAL A 118 -14.89 4.40 -15.02
N MET A 119 -14.84 3.77 -16.20
CA MET A 119 -16.00 3.67 -17.11
C MET A 119 -16.61 2.27 -17.18
N VAL A 120 -15.79 1.23 -16.97
CA VAL A 120 -16.19 -0.18 -17.13
C VAL A 120 -15.63 -1.00 -15.96
N ALA A 121 -16.43 -1.91 -15.42
CA ALA A 121 -15.99 -2.84 -14.39
C ALA A 121 -14.99 -3.86 -14.96
N THR A 122 -14.09 -4.42 -14.13
CA THR A 122 -13.21 -5.53 -14.57
C THR A 122 -14.00 -6.74 -15.09
N SER A 123 -15.26 -6.92 -14.67
CA SER A 123 -16.16 -7.95 -15.21
C SER A 123 -16.87 -7.56 -16.52
N GLY A 124 -16.56 -6.40 -17.11
CA GLY A 124 -17.11 -5.92 -18.39
C GLY A 124 -18.46 -5.20 -18.33
N ALA A 125 -18.95 -4.84 -17.13
CA ALA A 125 -20.20 -4.08 -17.01
C ALA A 125 -19.95 -2.57 -17.18
N ASP A 126 -20.78 -1.88 -17.96
CA ASP A 126 -20.73 -0.42 -18.08
C ASP A 126 -21.09 0.24 -16.74
N LEU A 127 -20.24 1.18 -16.30
CA LEU A 127 -20.39 1.91 -15.04
C LEU A 127 -20.58 3.42 -15.23
N ALA A 128 -20.33 3.93 -16.43
CA ALA A 128 -20.53 5.32 -16.81
C ALA A 128 -21.20 5.40 -18.19
N ASP A 129 -22.30 6.15 -18.27
CA ASP A 129 -22.94 6.50 -19.54
C ASP A 129 -22.24 7.71 -20.20
N ASP A 130 -22.63 8.03 -21.44
CA ASP A 130 -22.03 9.13 -22.20
C ASP A 130 -22.16 10.49 -21.49
N ALA A 131 -23.27 10.71 -20.79
CA ALA A 131 -23.46 11.92 -20.01
C ALA A 131 -22.45 12.01 -18.84
N THR A 132 -22.19 10.88 -18.18
CA THR A 132 -21.21 10.80 -17.10
C THR A 132 -19.79 10.99 -17.60
N VAL A 133 -19.43 10.37 -18.73
CA VAL A 133 -18.11 10.56 -19.37
C VAL A 133 -17.92 12.02 -19.79
N ALA A 134 -18.95 12.68 -20.33
CA ALA A 134 -18.89 14.10 -20.67
C ALA A 134 -18.65 15.01 -19.45
N ALA A 135 -19.06 14.58 -18.25
CA ALA A 135 -18.80 15.30 -17.00
C ALA A 135 -17.39 15.09 -16.44
N PHE A 136 -16.61 14.12 -16.95
CA PHE A 136 -15.26 13.85 -16.44
C PHE A 136 -14.28 14.99 -16.68
N GLY A 137 -14.51 15.84 -17.70
CA GLY A 137 -13.73 17.06 -17.92
C GLY A 137 -13.69 17.95 -16.68
N ARG A 138 -14.84 18.16 -16.03
CA ARG A 138 -14.94 18.96 -14.79
C ARG A 138 -14.20 18.36 -13.61
N LEU A 139 -14.11 17.03 -13.54
CA LEU A 139 -13.31 16.35 -12.51
C LEU A 139 -11.82 16.42 -12.81
N MET A 140 -11.43 16.38 -14.09
CA MET A 140 -10.04 16.58 -14.52
C MET A 140 -9.56 18.02 -14.30
N ASP A 141 -10.43 19.02 -14.47
CA ASP A 141 -10.11 20.45 -14.25
C ASP A 141 -9.63 20.74 -12.81
N ILE A 142 -10.08 19.94 -11.85
CA ILE A 142 -9.69 20.06 -10.43
C ILE A 142 -8.68 19.00 -9.99
N ALA A 143 -8.37 18.03 -10.85
CA ALA A 143 -7.48 16.94 -10.52
C ALA A 143 -6.01 17.40 -10.56
N THR A 144 -5.21 16.87 -9.64
CA THR A 144 -3.74 16.91 -9.77
C THR A 144 -3.27 15.92 -10.84
N ILE A 145 -3.90 14.74 -10.88
CA ILE A 145 -3.60 13.71 -11.87
C ILE A 145 -4.84 12.89 -12.22
N ALA A 146 -5.00 12.59 -13.50
CA ALA A 146 -5.93 11.59 -14.01
C ALA A 146 -5.20 10.28 -14.34
N THR A 147 -5.80 9.13 -14.06
CA THR A 147 -5.17 7.81 -14.27
C THR A 147 -5.93 6.91 -15.24
N PRO A 148 -6.23 7.32 -16.49
CA PRO A 148 -6.96 6.47 -17.44
C PRO A 148 -6.14 5.26 -17.91
N ASN A 149 -6.81 4.13 -18.15
CA ASN A 149 -6.25 3.05 -18.97
C ASN A 149 -6.36 3.39 -20.47
N LEU A 150 -5.76 2.59 -21.35
CA LEU A 150 -5.77 2.84 -22.79
C LEU A 150 -7.20 2.94 -23.38
N PRO A 151 -8.15 2.03 -23.08
CA PRO A 151 -9.54 2.19 -23.51
C PRO A 151 -10.22 3.48 -23.01
N GLU A 152 -10.05 3.83 -21.73
CA GLU A 152 -10.59 5.05 -21.11
C GLU A 152 -10.00 6.30 -21.77
N LEU A 153 -8.71 6.29 -22.06
CA LEU A 153 -7.99 7.38 -22.69
C LEU A 153 -8.48 7.64 -24.12
N ASN A 154 -8.68 6.58 -24.91
CA ASN A 154 -9.28 6.67 -26.24
C ASN A 154 -10.73 7.18 -26.15
N ARG A 155 -11.52 6.69 -25.18
CA ARG A 155 -12.91 7.14 -24.99
C ARG A 155 -13.01 8.63 -24.62
N LEU A 156 -12.06 9.14 -23.84
CA LEU A 156 -12.03 10.56 -23.42
C LEU A 156 -11.61 11.51 -24.54
N THR A 157 -10.77 11.07 -25.46
CA THR A 157 -10.08 11.97 -26.41
C THR A 157 -10.44 11.72 -27.87
N GLY A 158 -10.93 10.51 -28.20
CA GLY A 158 -11.11 10.04 -29.57
C GLY A 158 -9.79 9.83 -30.33
N LYS A 159 -8.65 9.75 -29.63
CA LYS A 159 -7.31 9.60 -30.21
C LYS A 159 -6.78 8.18 -30.02
N ASP A 160 -6.14 7.66 -31.05
CA ASP A 160 -5.55 6.31 -31.04
C ASP A 160 -4.13 6.29 -30.47
N ASP A 161 -3.34 7.35 -30.70
CA ASP A 161 -2.00 7.46 -30.10
C ASP A 161 -2.11 7.84 -28.61
N PRO A 162 -1.62 7.00 -27.68
CA PRO A 162 -1.79 7.25 -26.24
C PRO A 162 -1.08 8.50 -25.75
N VAL A 163 0.08 8.85 -26.34
CA VAL A 163 0.85 10.02 -25.92
C VAL A 163 0.16 11.30 -26.38
N GLU A 164 -0.31 11.34 -27.63
CA GLU A 164 -1.11 12.45 -28.17
C GLU A 164 -2.41 12.63 -27.38
N ALA A 165 -3.08 11.53 -27.02
CA ALA A 165 -4.27 11.53 -26.19
C ALA A 165 -4.00 12.14 -24.81
N ALA A 166 -2.95 11.69 -24.13
CA ALA A 166 -2.59 12.22 -22.82
C ALA A 166 -2.19 13.71 -22.89
N LEU A 167 -1.40 14.13 -23.87
CA LEU A 167 -1.05 15.54 -24.08
C LEU A 167 -2.28 16.42 -24.34
N ALA A 168 -3.28 15.91 -25.07
CA ALA A 168 -4.53 16.63 -25.27
C ALA A 168 -5.29 16.86 -23.96
N LEU A 169 -5.34 15.86 -23.07
CA LEU A 169 -5.95 16.01 -21.74
C LEU A 169 -5.14 16.95 -20.83
N VAL A 170 -3.81 16.84 -20.83
CA VAL A 170 -2.92 17.75 -20.08
C VAL A 170 -3.15 19.20 -20.53
N GLY A 171 -3.18 19.46 -21.83
CA GLY A 171 -3.40 20.79 -22.38
C GLY A 171 -4.80 21.35 -22.11
N ALA A 172 -5.83 20.49 -22.10
CA ALA A 172 -7.21 20.91 -21.89
C ALA A 172 -7.55 21.17 -20.41
N HIS A 173 -7.06 20.31 -19.51
CA HIS A 173 -7.47 20.27 -18.10
C HIS A 173 -6.37 20.66 -17.12
N ARG A 174 -5.12 20.80 -17.58
CA ARG A 174 -3.95 21.18 -16.78
C ARG A 174 -3.64 20.21 -15.61
N CYS A 175 -4.18 18.99 -15.68
CA CYS A 175 -3.82 17.91 -14.77
C CYS A 175 -2.80 16.98 -15.44
N ALA A 176 -1.93 16.36 -14.65
CA ALA A 176 -1.05 15.32 -15.16
C ALA A 176 -1.86 14.08 -15.59
N VAL A 177 -1.33 13.27 -16.49
CA VAL A 177 -2.00 12.05 -16.95
C VAL A 177 -1.07 10.84 -16.79
N MET A 178 -1.53 9.82 -16.06
CA MET A 178 -0.88 8.51 -15.98
C MET A 178 -1.54 7.54 -16.96
N ILE A 179 -0.82 7.18 -18.02
CA ILE A 179 -1.19 6.14 -18.97
C ILE A 179 -0.84 4.78 -18.37
N LYS A 180 -1.85 3.90 -18.21
CA LYS A 180 -1.70 2.53 -17.70
C LYS A 180 -1.64 1.52 -18.86
N GLY A 181 -0.47 0.92 -19.13
CA GLY A 181 -0.26 0.02 -20.28
C GLY A 181 -0.62 -1.44 -20.05
N GLY A 182 -1.20 -1.82 -18.90
CA GLY A 182 -1.53 -3.21 -18.55
C GLY A 182 -2.40 -4.00 -19.55
N HIS A 183 -2.98 -3.31 -20.54
CA HIS A 183 -3.85 -3.85 -21.59
C HIS A 183 -3.13 -4.18 -22.91
N GLU A 184 -1.85 -3.84 -23.06
CA GLU A 184 -1.08 -4.16 -24.28
C GLU A 184 -0.66 -5.63 -24.34
N GLU A 185 -0.67 -6.24 -25.52
CA GLU A 185 -0.11 -7.59 -25.71
C GLU A 185 1.42 -7.57 -25.55
N GLY A 186 1.97 -8.58 -24.85
CA GLY A 186 3.41 -8.74 -24.67
C GLY A 186 3.87 -8.94 -23.23
N ASP A 187 5.15 -9.28 -23.09
CA ASP A 187 5.79 -9.64 -21.81
C ASP A 187 6.25 -8.41 -20.99
N VAL A 188 6.32 -7.23 -21.62
CA VAL A 188 6.74 -5.98 -21.00
C VAL A 188 5.59 -4.99 -21.06
N LEU A 189 5.23 -4.43 -19.90
CA LEU A 189 4.20 -3.41 -19.77
C LEU A 189 4.85 -2.06 -19.48
N GLY A 190 4.47 -1.06 -20.27
CA GLY A 190 4.88 0.33 -20.09
C GLY A 190 3.80 1.14 -19.39
N ASP A 191 4.17 1.91 -18.37
CA ASP A 191 3.33 2.97 -17.85
C ASP A 191 4.05 4.30 -18.05
N ALA A 192 3.29 5.38 -18.27
CA ALA A 192 3.86 6.71 -18.49
C ALA A 192 3.09 7.79 -17.74
N LEU A 193 3.82 8.65 -17.03
CA LEU A 193 3.36 9.92 -16.50
C LEU A 193 3.66 11.00 -17.55
N ILE A 194 2.62 11.68 -18.01
CA ILE A 194 2.68 12.82 -18.92
C ILE A 194 2.30 14.08 -18.13
N GLU A 195 3.20 15.05 -18.15
CA GLU A 195 3.05 16.40 -17.59
C GLU A 195 3.25 17.42 -18.73
N GLU A 196 3.02 18.71 -18.47
CA GLU A 196 3.14 19.77 -19.49
C GLU A 196 4.54 19.81 -20.12
N ASP A 197 5.60 19.70 -19.30
CA ASP A 197 7.00 19.84 -19.72
C ASP A 197 7.84 18.58 -19.49
N ASN A 198 7.24 17.47 -19.05
CA ASN A 198 7.98 16.28 -18.65
C ASN A 198 7.22 14.99 -18.95
N MET A 199 7.99 13.93 -19.23
CA MET A 199 7.47 12.58 -19.37
C MET A 199 8.36 11.62 -18.58
N THR A 200 7.75 10.86 -17.68
CA THR A 200 8.44 9.79 -16.94
C THR A 200 7.81 8.46 -17.30
N SER A 201 8.61 7.48 -17.70
CA SER A 201 8.11 6.15 -18.04
C SER A 201 8.68 5.09 -17.11
N TRP A 202 7.91 4.03 -16.92
CA TRP A 202 8.33 2.84 -16.20
C TRP A 202 8.01 1.60 -17.01
N GLN A 203 8.85 0.59 -16.86
CA GLN A 203 8.63 -0.72 -17.46
C GLN A 203 8.54 -1.79 -16.36
N GLY A 204 7.91 -2.91 -16.68
CA GLY A 204 7.89 -4.08 -15.80
C GLY A 204 7.40 -5.31 -16.54
N SER A 205 7.85 -6.49 -16.10
CA SER A 205 7.36 -7.75 -16.64
C SER A 205 5.89 -7.96 -16.29
N ARG A 206 5.13 -8.50 -17.25
CA ARG A 206 3.77 -8.98 -17.03
C ARG A 206 3.76 -10.06 -15.95
N ILE A 207 2.80 -9.98 -15.04
CA ILE A 207 2.58 -10.99 -14.01
C ILE A 207 1.45 -11.89 -14.50
N ASP A 208 1.74 -13.19 -14.65
CA ASP A 208 0.74 -14.17 -15.06
C ASP A 208 -0.19 -14.51 -13.89
N THR A 209 -1.32 -13.79 -13.83
CA THR A 209 -2.36 -13.98 -12.82
C THR A 209 -3.71 -13.53 -13.35
N PRO A 210 -4.80 -14.29 -13.14
CA PRO A 210 -6.16 -13.84 -13.44
C PRO A 210 -6.72 -12.88 -12.38
N HIS A 211 -6.01 -12.67 -11.27
CA HIS A 211 -6.48 -11.92 -10.10
C HIS A 211 -6.10 -10.43 -10.19
N THR A 212 -6.62 -9.75 -11.21
CA THR A 212 -6.33 -8.34 -11.54
C THR A 212 -7.42 -7.38 -11.10
N HIS A 213 -8.43 -7.86 -10.37
CA HIS A 213 -9.56 -7.04 -9.96
C HIS A 213 -9.13 -5.95 -8.98
N GLY A 214 -9.44 -4.69 -9.31
CA GLY A 214 -9.10 -3.52 -8.50
C GLY A 214 -7.69 -2.97 -8.68
N THR A 215 -6.92 -3.42 -9.68
CA THR A 215 -5.59 -2.87 -10.02
C THR A 215 -5.60 -1.34 -10.20
N GLY A 216 -6.54 -0.82 -11.00
CA GLY A 216 -6.68 0.63 -11.25
C GLY A 216 -6.97 1.42 -9.97
N CYS A 217 -7.99 1.03 -9.22
CA CYS A 217 -8.37 1.69 -7.96
C CYS A 217 -7.21 1.69 -6.95
N THR A 218 -6.51 0.55 -6.83
CA THR A 218 -5.36 0.40 -5.94
C THR A 218 -4.22 1.33 -6.35
N LEU A 219 -3.91 1.41 -7.64
CA LEU A 219 -2.86 2.31 -8.15
C LEU A 219 -3.19 3.77 -7.83
N ALA A 220 -4.39 4.23 -8.20
CA ALA A 220 -4.84 5.60 -7.97
C ALA A 220 -4.83 5.96 -6.48
N THR A 221 -5.31 5.05 -5.63
CA THR A 221 -5.32 5.27 -4.17
C THR A 221 -3.91 5.30 -3.58
N ALA A 222 -3.00 4.44 -4.03
CA ALA A 222 -1.62 4.47 -3.57
C ALA A 222 -0.89 5.76 -4.00
N ILE A 223 -1.21 6.32 -5.18
CA ILE A 223 -0.73 7.64 -5.60
C ILE A 223 -1.25 8.72 -4.64
N ALA A 224 -2.54 8.72 -4.31
CA ALA A 224 -3.13 9.69 -3.37
C ALA A 224 -2.45 9.63 -2.00
N VAL A 225 -2.16 8.43 -1.48
CA VAL A 225 -1.40 8.26 -0.22
C VAL A 225 0.01 8.84 -0.34
N GLY A 226 0.72 8.59 -1.46
CA GLY A 226 2.05 9.13 -1.69
C GLY A 226 2.09 10.66 -1.71
N LEU A 227 1.09 11.28 -2.36
CA LEU A 227 0.95 12.74 -2.41
C LEU A 227 0.65 13.32 -1.02
N ALA A 228 -0.24 12.69 -0.25
CA ALA A 228 -0.52 13.09 1.14
C ALA A 228 0.71 12.93 2.06
N GLN A 229 1.65 12.05 1.72
CA GLN A 229 2.94 11.90 2.40
C GLN A 229 3.99 12.93 1.94
N GLY A 230 3.64 13.87 1.07
CA GLY A 230 4.53 14.90 0.54
C GLY A 230 5.53 14.40 -0.51
N LYS A 231 5.32 13.23 -1.10
CA LYS A 231 6.17 12.71 -2.19
C LYS A 231 5.85 13.45 -3.49
N SER A 232 6.83 13.52 -4.40
CA SER A 232 6.56 13.97 -5.76
C SER A 232 5.64 13.00 -6.50
N LEU A 233 5.05 13.44 -7.62
CA LEU A 233 4.15 12.61 -8.40
C LEU A 233 4.83 11.34 -8.93
N ALA A 234 6.04 11.48 -9.49
CA ALA A 234 6.84 10.34 -9.94
C ALA A 234 7.21 9.36 -8.82
N GLN A 235 7.54 9.86 -7.62
CA GLN A 235 7.82 9.01 -6.44
C GLN A 235 6.56 8.29 -5.95
N SER A 236 5.42 8.97 -5.96
CA SER A 236 4.13 8.41 -5.59
C SER A 236 3.71 7.30 -6.55
N ILE A 237 3.86 7.52 -7.86
CA ILE A 237 3.61 6.50 -8.89
C ILE A 237 4.57 5.33 -8.76
N GLY A 238 5.86 5.57 -8.57
CA GLY A 238 6.85 4.50 -8.36
C GLY A 238 6.46 3.59 -7.20
N THR A 239 6.10 4.18 -6.06
CA THR A 239 5.61 3.43 -4.88
C THR A 239 4.32 2.69 -5.18
N ALA A 240 3.36 3.33 -5.85
CA ALA A 240 2.06 2.74 -6.18
C ALA A 240 2.19 1.54 -7.12
N ARG A 241 3.07 1.62 -8.13
CA ARG A 241 3.37 0.51 -9.04
C ARG A 241 3.97 -0.68 -8.29
N GLU A 242 4.93 -0.42 -7.40
CA GLU A 242 5.51 -1.47 -6.56
C GLU A 242 4.44 -2.15 -5.70
N PHE A 243 3.54 -1.36 -5.10
CA PHE A 243 2.44 -1.88 -4.26
C PHE A 243 1.53 -2.82 -5.05
N VAL A 244 1.08 -2.38 -6.22
CA VAL A 244 0.19 -3.16 -7.10
C VAL A 244 0.87 -4.44 -7.55
N ARG A 245 2.15 -4.37 -7.96
CA ARG A 245 2.90 -5.56 -8.40
C ARG A 245 3.04 -6.60 -7.28
N MET A 246 3.36 -6.17 -6.07
CA MET A 246 3.41 -7.07 -4.90
C MET A 246 2.02 -7.65 -4.61
N ALA A 247 0.96 -6.84 -4.69
CA ALA A 247 -0.40 -7.32 -4.47
C ALA A 247 -0.82 -8.37 -5.51
N LEU A 248 -0.37 -8.24 -6.77
CA LEU A 248 -0.62 -9.22 -7.83
C LEU A 248 0.09 -10.54 -7.58
N HIS A 249 1.35 -10.52 -7.15
CA HIS A 249 2.10 -11.73 -6.79
C HIS A 249 1.48 -12.46 -5.59
N GLU A 250 0.93 -11.72 -4.64
CA GLU A 250 0.33 -12.26 -3.41
C GLU A 250 -1.18 -12.51 -3.54
N ALA A 251 -1.72 -12.57 -4.75
CA ALA A 251 -3.16 -12.77 -4.96
C ALA A 251 -3.65 -14.06 -4.28
N PRO A 252 -4.73 -14.02 -3.48
CA PRO A 252 -5.16 -15.14 -2.64
C PRO A 252 -5.90 -16.25 -3.38
N GLY A 253 -6.06 -16.20 -4.70
CA GLY A 253 -6.73 -17.26 -5.45
C GLY A 253 -8.26 -17.33 -5.27
N LEU A 254 -8.92 -16.22 -4.88
CA LEU A 254 -10.34 -16.23 -4.52
C LEU A 254 -11.27 -16.02 -5.72
N GLY A 255 -12.39 -16.74 -5.71
CA GLY A 255 -13.44 -16.65 -6.72
C GLY A 255 -13.18 -17.52 -7.96
N GLN A 256 -14.08 -17.42 -8.95
CA GLN A 256 -14.05 -18.22 -10.18
C GLN A 256 -13.82 -17.38 -11.45
N GLY A 257 -13.63 -16.06 -11.30
CA GLY A 257 -13.36 -15.14 -12.41
C GLY A 257 -12.19 -14.22 -12.07
N HIS A 258 -12.31 -12.93 -12.34
CA HIS A 258 -11.29 -11.94 -11.97
C HIS A 258 -11.29 -11.75 -10.45
N GLY A 259 -10.37 -12.43 -9.77
CA GLY A 259 -10.28 -12.37 -8.30
C GLY A 259 -9.55 -11.12 -7.79
N PRO A 260 -9.68 -10.83 -6.48
CA PRO A 260 -9.01 -9.72 -5.84
C PRO A 260 -7.48 -9.93 -5.75
N MET A 261 -6.74 -8.83 -5.65
CA MET A 261 -5.30 -8.87 -5.34
C MET A 261 -5.03 -9.13 -3.84
N GLY A 262 -3.76 -9.41 -3.51
CA GLY A 262 -3.26 -9.70 -2.18
C GLY A 262 -2.91 -8.49 -1.31
N HIS A 263 -3.73 -7.44 -1.24
CA HIS A 263 -3.40 -6.19 -0.49
C HIS A 263 -2.88 -6.46 0.93
N HIS A 264 -3.55 -7.37 1.65
CA HIS A 264 -3.25 -7.73 3.04
C HIS A 264 -1.87 -8.37 3.24
N MET A 265 -1.26 -8.89 2.19
CA MET A 265 0.08 -9.49 2.19
C MET A 265 1.15 -8.50 1.74
N VAL A 266 0.77 -7.38 1.11
CA VAL A 266 1.73 -6.37 0.68
C VAL A 266 2.42 -5.76 1.89
N ARG A 267 3.74 -5.86 1.93
CA ARG A 267 4.59 -5.15 2.88
C ARG A 267 5.51 -4.26 2.09
N LEU A 268 4.96 -3.15 1.65
CA LEU A 268 5.79 -2.03 1.31
C LEU A 268 6.18 -1.39 2.63
N ASP A 269 7.35 -1.73 3.12
CA ASP A 269 7.98 -0.94 4.17
C ASP A 269 8.36 0.43 3.56
N VAL A 270 7.36 1.30 3.35
CA VAL A 270 7.48 2.64 2.74
C VAL A 270 7.59 3.74 3.78
N GLY A 271 8.42 4.75 3.47
CA GLY A 271 8.70 5.92 4.32
C GLY A 271 10.18 6.06 4.70
N GLY A 272 10.57 7.21 5.24
CA GLY A 272 11.95 7.48 5.64
C GLY A 272 12.43 6.65 6.84
N GLY A 273 13.74 6.38 6.91
CA GLY A 273 14.40 5.71 8.04
C GLY A 273 14.94 4.30 7.74
N PRO A 274 15.93 3.83 8.52
CA PRO A 274 16.49 2.49 8.36
C PRO A 274 15.43 1.43 8.67
N ARG A 275 15.40 0.36 7.86
CA ARG A 275 14.49 -0.77 7.99
C ARG A 275 15.29 -2.06 7.99
N LEU A 276 14.84 -3.04 8.78
CA LEU A 276 15.44 -4.36 8.74
C LEU A 276 14.99 -5.06 7.45
N ASN A 277 15.89 -5.15 6.48
CA ASN A 277 15.63 -5.90 5.24
C ASN A 277 15.71 -7.41 5.49
N GLN A 278 16.86 -7.87 6.01
CA GLN A 278 17.12 -9.27 6.30
C GLN A 278 18.15 -9.42 7.41
N VAL A 279 18.17 -10.60 8.02
CA VAL A 279 19.28 -11.08 8.86
C VAL A 279 20.01 -12.18 8.07
N THR A 280 21.34 -12.17 8.05
CA THR A 280 22.15 -13.27 7.52
C THR A 280 22.94 -13.89 8.66
N VAL A 281 22.91 -15.21 8.77
CA VAL A 281 23.75 -15.96 9.71
C VAL A 281 24.73 -16.87 8.97
N THR A 282 25.87 -17.08 9.60
CA THR A 282 26.92 -17.94 9.08
C THR A 282 26.57 -19.41 9.30
N GLY A 283 26.65 -20.21 8.24
CA GLY A 283 26.51 -21.65 8.27
C GLY A 283 27.83 -22.36 7.97
N LYS A 284 27.94 -23.63 8.37
CA LYS A 284 29.11 -24.48 8.10
C LYS A 284 28.84 -25.61 7.11
N ASP A 285 27.57 -25.97 6.93
CA ASP A 285 27.11 -27.07 6.09
C ASP A 285 25.80 -26.65 5.43
N TYR A 286 25.82 -26.48 4.10
CA TYR A 286 24.67 -25.99 3.33
C TYR A 286 23.43 -26.85 3.51
N ALA A 287 23.56 -28.16 3.25
CA ALA A 287 22.44 -29.08 3.24
C ALA A 287 21.80 -29.19 4.64
N LYS A 288 22.62 -29.25 5.70
CA LYS A 288 22.10 -29.28 7.07
C LYS A 288 21.41 -27.98 7.46
N SER A 289 21.98 -26.84 7.06
CA SER A 289 21.38 -25.52 7.35
C SER A 289 20.02 -25.39 6.67
N VAL A 290 19.94 -25.74 5.37
CA VAL A 290 18.67 -25.74 4.62
C VAL A 290 17.64 -26.66 5.24
N ALA A 291 18.02 -27.90 5.59
CA ALA A 291 17.11 -28.84 6.23
C ALA A 291 16.61 -28.33 7.58
N PHE A 292 17.48 -27.74 8.38
CA PHE A 292 17.13 -27.16 9.67
C PHE A 292 16.11 -26.02 9.55
N TYR A 293 16.39 -24.99 8.75
CA TYR A 293 15.48 -23.84 8.63
C TYR A 293 14.15 -24.22 7.97
N ARG A 294 14.15 -25.17 7.02
CA ARG A 294 12.90 -25.75 6.50
C ARG A 294 12.11 -26.51 7.57
N SER A 295 12.78 -27.24 8.46
CA SER A 295 12.10 -27.97 9.56
C SER A 295 11.42 -27.05 10.57
N LEU A 296 11.94 -25.82 10.74
CA LEU A 296 11.30 -24.77 11.52
C LEU A 296 10.05 -24.16 10.83
N GLY A 297 9.75 -24.58 9.60
CA GLY A 297 8.60 -24.13 8.82
C GLY A 297 8.86 -22.92 7.93
N LEU A 298 10.13 -22.52 7.75
CA LEU A 298 10.48 -21.40 6.88
C LEU A 298 10.48 -21.85 5.41
N ARG A 299 9.95 -21.00 4.53
CA ARG A 299 9.88 -21.27 3.08
C ARG A 299 11.18 -20.83 2.41
N GLN A 300 11.90 -21.74 1.78
CA GLN A 300 13.08 -21.34 1.01
C GLN A 300 12.66 -20.64 -0.29
N ILE A 301 13.17 -19.42 -0.51
CA ILE A 301 12.88 -18.57 -1.67
C ILE A 301 14.10 -18.33 -2.55
N VAL A 302 15.31 -18.58 -2.05
CA VAL A 302 16.55 -18.60 -2.84
C VAL A 302 17.32 -19.88 -2.51
N ASP A 303 17.68 -20.64 -3.55
CA ASP A 303 18.48 -21.85 -3.47
C ASP A 303 19.73 -21.67 -4.35
N SER A 304 20.89 -21.46 -3.70
CA SER A 304 22.16 -21.19 -4.39
C SER A 304 23.29 -22.00 -3.75
N PRO A 305 23.28 -23.34 -3.88
CA PRO A 305 24.26 -24.22 -3.24
C PRO A 305 25.70 -23.93 -3.70
N ASP A 306 25.89 -23.58 -4.99
CA ASP A 306 27.21 -23.29 -5.55
C ASP A 306 27.88 -22.06 -4.93
N ASN A 307 27.07 -21.12 -4.41
CA ASN A 307 27.54 -19.93 -3.69
C ASN A 307 27.46 -20.11 -2.15
N GLY A 308 27.05 -21.29 -1.68
CA GLY A 308 26.79 -21.53 -0.27
C GLY A 308 25.72 -20.62 0.32
N TYR A 309 24.75 -20.17 -0.48
CA TYR A 309 23.77 -19.16 -0.07
C TYR A 309 22.34 -19.69 -0.16
N ALA A 310 21.57 -19.53 0.91
CA ALA A 310 20.14 -19.81 0.94
C ALA A 310 19.40 -18.64 1.58
N ARG A 311 18.23 -18.29 1.05
CA ARG A 311 17.31 -17.32 1.66
C ARG A 311 15.99 -17.98 1.95
N PHE A 312 15.49 -17.74 3.13
CA PHE A 312 14.21 -18.21 3.63
C PHE A 312 13.31 -17.02 3.92
N GLU A 313 12.03 -17.21 3.64
CA GLU A 313 10.97 -16.28 3.99
C GLU A 313 10.16 -16.88 5.15
N MET A 314 9.95 -16.04 6.16
CA MET A 314 9.11 -16.34 7.31
C MET A 314 7.68 -15.85 7.08
N TRP A 315 6.74 -16.32 7.90
CA TRP A 315 5.39 -15.79 7.91
C TRP A 315 5.42 -14.26 8.14
N GLY A 316 4.74 -13.50 7.28
CA GLY A 316 4.77 -12.04 7.30
C GLY A 316 5.87 -11.38 6.46
N GLY A 317 6.64 -12.13 5.65
CA GLY A 317 7.49 -11.61 4.58
C GLY A 317 8.92 -11.21 4.97
N VAL A 318 9.29 -11.31 6.25
CA VAL A 318 10.67 -11.06 6.69
C VAL A 318 11.57 -12.21 6.22
N SER A 319 12.76 -11.90 5.74
CA SER A 319 13.71 -12.91 5.27
C SER A 319 14.87 -13.16 6.23
N LEU A 320 15.29 -14.42 6.28
CA LEU A 320 16.49 -14.90 6.95
C LEU A 320 17.37 -15.57 5.90
N SER A 321 18.64 -15.21 5.86
CA SER A 321 19.61 -15.84 4.97
C SER A 321 20.63 -16.66 5.74
N VAL A 322 21.14 -17.71 5.10
CA VAL A 322 22.32 -18.44 5.55
C VAL A 322 23.40 -18.31 4.49
N GLN A 323 24.58 -17.89 4.89
CA GLN A 323 25.78 -17.88 4.06
C GLN A 323 26.78 -18.90 4.62
N ILE A 324 27.25 -19.82 3.79
CA ILE A 324 28.29 -20.76 4.19
C ILE A 324 29.64 -20.06 4.12
N ASP A 325 30.32 -20.05 5.26
CA ASP A 325 31.71 -19.65 5.40
C ASP A 325 32.38 -20.66 6.36
N PRO A 326 33.19 -21.60 5.84
CA PRO A 326 33.84 -22.60 6.68
C PRO A 326 35.02 -22.04 7.48
N GLU A 327 35.53 -20.86 7.13
CA GLU A 327 36.67 -20.22 7.80
C GLU A 327 36.20 -19.33 8.98
N GLU A 328 34.94 -18.93 8.99
CA GLU A 328 34.37 -18.09 10.03
C GLU A 328 33.98 -18.89 11.29
N GLU A 329 34.39 -18.38 12.45
CA GLU A 329 34.02 -18.94 13.74
C GLU A 329 32.67 -18.38 14.21
N VAL A 330 31.64 -19.24 14.25
CA VAL A 330 30.33 -18.89 14.78
C VAL A 330 30.41 -18.63 16.28
N ALA A 331 30.42 -17.36 16.67
CA ALA A 331 30.44 -16.94 18.06
C ALA A 331 29.12 -17.31 18.78
N PRO A 332 29.16 -17.69 20.07
CA PRO A 332 27.98 -18.06 20.84
C PRO A 332 27.10 -16.86 21.26
N THR A 333 27.21 -15.72 20.56
CA THR A 333 26.53 -14.46 20.89
C THR A 333 25.43 -14.09 19.90
N THR A 334 25.47 -14.61 18.67
CA THR A 334 24.43 -14.35 17.67
C THR A 334 23.17 -15.16 18.00
N ALA A 335 22.07 -14.45 18.22
CA ALA A 335 20.77 -15.03 18.55
C ALA A 335 19.68 -14.53 17.59
N ILE A 336 18.92 -15.47 17.03
CA ILE A 336 17.73 -15.20 16.21
C ILE A 336 16.49 -15.46 17.06
N TYR A 337 15.54 -14.52 17.05
CA TYR A 337 14.27 -14.66 17.78
C TYR A 337 13.12 -14.80 16.79
N LEU A 338 12.46 -15.96 16.81
CA LEU A 338 11.30 -16.27 15.97
C LEU A 338 10.04 -16.28 16.83
N GLU A 339 9.08 -15.42 16.50
CA GLU A 339 7.81 -15.36 17.23
C GLU A 339 6.87 -16.48 16.79
N CYS A 340 6.23 -17.13 17.75
CA CYS A 340 5.39 -18.30 17.57
C CYS A 340 4.19 -18.21 18.53
N ASP A 341 3.00 -17.93 17.97
CA ASP A 341 1.77 -17.79 18.78
C ASP A 341 1.37 -19.08 19.49
N ASP A 342 1.69 -20.22 18.90
CA ASP A 342 1.46 -21.59 19.38
C ASP A 342 2.73 -22.22 19.98
N LEU A 343 3.59 -21.42 20.62
CA LEU A 343 4.92 -21.79 21.10
C LEU A 343 5.02 -23.20 21.70
N ASP A 344 4.18 -23.53 22.69
CA ASP A 344 4.26 -24.81 23.38
C ASP A 344 3.96 -26.01 22.45
N ALA A 345 2.93 -25.92 21.62
CA ALA A 345 2.58 -26.95 20.64
C ALA A 345 3.65 -27.08 19.54
N ARG A 346 4.19 -25.95 19.07
CA ARG A 346 5.26 -25.93 18.08
C ARG A 346 6.53 -26.60 18.61
N VAL A 347 6.95 -26.28 19.84
CA VAL A 347 8.15 -26.88 20.44
C VAL A 347 7.96 -28.37 20.65
N GLU A 348 6.78 -28.81 21.10
CA GLU A 348 6.47 -30.24 21.22
C GLU A 348 6.56 -30.97 19.87
N GLN A 349 6.01 -30.37 18.80
CA GLN A 349 6.07 -30.92 17.45
C GLN A 349 7.52 -31.04 16.94
N LEU A 350 8.33 -29.98 17.09
CA LEU A 350 9.72 -29.95 16.64
C LEU A 350 10.61 -30.90 17.44
N ALA A 351 10.38 -31.00 18.75
CA ALA A 351 11.11 -31.95 19.60
C ALA A 351 10.80 -33.40 19.17
N ARG A 352 9.53 -33.72 18.84
CA ARG A 352 9.13 -35.04 18.32
C ARG A 352 9.75 -35.35 16.95
N SER A 353 10.02 -34.34 16.12
CA SER A 353 10.73 -34.53 14.85
C SER A 353 12.26 -34.65 15.02
N GLY A 354 12.76 -34.67 16.26
CA GLY A 354 14.18 -34.88 16.57
C GLY A 354 15.02 -33.61 16.66
N LEU A 355 14.42 -32.42 16.69
CA LEU A 355 15.19 -31.19 16.92
C LEU A 355 15.56 -31.06 18.40
N PRO A 356 16.86 -30.89 18.73
CA PRO A 356 17.29 -30.74 20.12
C PRO A 356 17.00 -29.32 20.64
N PHE A 357 16.36 -29.23 21.79
CA PHE A 357 16.18 -27.98 22.54
C PHE A 357 17.13 -27.95 23.74
N GLU A 358 17.79 -26.82 23.97
CA GLU A 358 18.56 -26.58 25.20
C GLU A 358 17.62 -26.40 26.39
N HIS A 359 16.46 -25.77 26.17
CA HIS A 359 15.33 -25.80 27.08
C HIS A 359 14.00 -25.61 26.33
N GLY A 360 12.94 -26.23 26.87
CA GLY A 360 11.58 -26.02 26.41
C GLY A 360 11.00 -24.64 26.80
N PRO A 361 9.71 -24.41 26.52
CA PRO A 361 9.06 -23.12 26.75
C PRO A 361 9.01 -22.76 28.24
N ARG A 362 9.53 -21.59 28.60
CA ARG A 362 9.48 -21.05 29.97
C ARG A 362 9.24 -19.55 29.97
N ASN A 363 8.63 -19.05 31.05
CA ASN A 363 8.37 -17.63 31.22
C ASN A 363 9.67 -16.93 31.64
N GLN A 364 9.86 -15.71 31.15
CA GLN A 364 11.01 -14.88 31.46
C GLN A 364 10.64 -13.66 32.31
N PRO A 365 11.58 -13.08 33.08
CA PRO A 365 11.35 -11.88 33.89
C PRO A 365 10.87 -10.66 33.08
N TRP A 366 11.18 -10.61 31.79
CA TRP A 366 10.74 -9.58 30.86
C TRP A 366 9.44 -9.96 30.11
N MET A 367 8.61 -10.79 30.75
CA MET A 367 7.20 -11.06 30.44
C MET A 367 6.90 -11.67 29.06
N TRP A 368 7.87 -12.35 28.46
CA TRP A 368 7.61 -13.26 27.35
C TRP A 368 7.86 -14.71 27.74
N ARG A 369 7.41 -15.63 26.90
CA ARG A 369 7.69 -17.06 27.02
C ARG A 369 8.62 -17.49 25.88
N GLU A 370 9.64 -18.28 26.16
CA GLU A 370 10.61 -18.69 25.14
C GLU A 370 11.13 -20.13 25.33
N ALA A 371 11.50 -20.75 24.23
CA ALA A 371 12.29 -21.97 24.13
C ALA A 371 13.57 -21.68 23.35
N ARG A 372 14.64 -22.43 23.61
CA ARG A 372 15.96 -22.19 23.03
C ARG A 372 16.52 -23.45 22.39
N LEU A 373 17.08 -23.30 21.20
CA LEU A 373 17.77 -24.33 20.43
C LEU A 373 18.97 -23.74 19.69
N ARG A 374 19.70 -24.59 18.95
CA ARG A 374 20.79 -24.16 18.06
C ARG A 374 20.59 -24.68 16.65
N ASP A 375 21.04 -23.90 15.69
CA ASP A 375 21.18 -24.38 14.32
C ASP A 375 22.43 -25.30 14.18
N PRO A 376 22.62 -25.98 13.03
CA PRO A 376 23.75 -26.89 12.83
C PRO A 376 25.14 -26.23 12.90
N ALA A 377 25.22 -24.91 12.71
CA ALA A 377 26.48 -24.16 12.75
C ALA A 377 26.80 -23.65 14.16
N GLY A 378 25.81 -23.65 15.06
CA GLY A 378 25.93 -23.26 16.46
C GLY A 378 25.26 -21.94 16.81
N ASN A 379 24.59 -21.27 15.85
CA ASN A 379 23.85 -20.04 16.10
C ASN A 379 22.71 -20.29 17.09
N ILE A 380 22.45 -19.34 17.98
CA ILE A 380 21.36 -19.45 18.94
C ILE A 380 20.05 -19.12 18.22
N VAL A 381 19.04 -19.98 18.40
CA VAL A 381 17.68 -19.71 17.94
C VAL A 381 16.74 -19.75 19.13
N PHE A 382 15.88 -18.75 19.25
CA PHE A 382 14.78 -18.70 20.20
C PHE A 382 13.46 -18.81 19.45
N LEU A 383 12.59 -19.70 19.91
CA LEU A 383 11.16 -19.63 19.61
C LEU A 383 10.51 -18.95 20.80
N TYR A 384 9.76 -17.87 20.59
CA TYR A 384 9.18 -17.11 21.70
C TYR A 384 7.79 -16.57 21.41
N LYS A 385 7.08 -16.20 22.47
CA LYS A 385 5.77 -15.56 22.44
C LYS A 385 5.75 -14.41 23.43
N ALA A 386 5.64 -13.19 22.91
CA ALA A 386 5.68 -11.97 23.72
C ALA A 386 4.36 -11.17 23.70
N GLY A 387 3.47 -11.43 22.75
CA GLY A 387 2.18 -10.74 22.65
C GLY A 387 2.37 -9.22 22.52
N GLU A 388 1.51 -8.43 23.17
CA GLU A 388 1.62 -6.97 23.10
C GLU A 388 2.92 -6.44 23.72
N HIS A 389 3.48 -7.13 24.72
CA HIS A 389 4.71 -6.73 25.40
C HIS A 389 5.94 -6.75 24.48
N ARG A 390 5.86 -7.41 23.32
CA ARG A 390 6.86 -7.26 22.25
C ARG A 390 7.02 -5.80 21.83
N ARG A 391 5.92 -5.07 21.73
CA ARG A 391 5.89 -3.67 21.26
C ARG A 391 5.58 -2.68 22.37
N TYR A 392 4.87 -3.09 23.41
CA TYR A 392 4.38 -2.25 24.49
C TYR A 392 4.75 -2.85 25.86
N PRO A 393 6.04 -3.04 26.16
CA PRO A 393 6.44 -3.44 27.51
C PRO A 393 6.26 -2.28 28.51
N PRO A 394 6.08 -2.55 29.82
CA PRO A 394 6.00 -1.53 30.88
C PRO A 394 7.20 -0.59 30.99
N TRP A 395 8.38 -1.01 30.51
CA TRP A 395 9.58 -0.18 30.44
C TRP A 395 9.78 0.49 29.08
N ARG A 396 8.77 0.50 28.20
CA ARG A 396 8.83 1.22 26.93
C ARG A 396 9.03 2.70 27.21
N LEU A 397 10.06 3.30 26.59
CA LEU A 397 10.26 4.74 26.66
C LEU A 397 9.03 5.46 26.11
N ALA A 398 8.54 6.45 26.86
CA ALA A 398 7.47 7.32 26.38
C ALA A 398 7.92 7.97 25.06
N LYS A 399 7.01 8.12 24.10
CA LYS A 399 7.29 8.97 22.95
C LYS A 399 7.55 10.38 23.48
N GLU A 400 8.68 10.98 23.09
CA GLU A 400 8.88 12.41 23.35
C GLU A 400 7.67 13.16 22.78
N PRO A 401 7.04 14.07 23.54
CA PRO A 401 6.00 14.90 22.99
C PRO A 401 6.59 15.64 21.79
N VAL A 402 5.88 15.62 20.67
CA VAL A 402 6.23 16.44 19.50
C VAL A 402 6.28 17.87 20.01
N LYS A 403 7.48 18.46 20.08
CA LYS A 403 7.61 19.89 20.35
C LYS A 403 6.92 20.58 19.18
N SER A 404 5.75 21.17 19.44
CA SER A 404 5.22 22.19 18.55
C SER A 404 6.27 23.28 18.49
N ASP A 405 6.89 23.49 17.32
CA ASP A 405 7.66 24.69 17.03
C ASP A 405 6.70 25.90 16.91
N GLU A 406 5.87 26.11 17.93
CA GLU A 406 5.25 27.40 18.17
C GLU A 406 6.22 28.20 19.05
N PRO A 407 6.79 29.31 18.57
CA PRO A 407 7.49 30.22 19.45
C PRO A 407 6.52 30.66 20.54
N SER A 408 6.93 30.55 21.80
CA SER A 408 6.18 31.08 22.94
C SER A 408 5.85 32.55 22.69
N VAL A 409 4.58 32.84 22.40
CA VAL A 409 4.07 34.19 22.20
C VAL A 409 3.96 34.85 23.59
N PRO A 410 4.62 36.00 23.85
CA PRO A 410 4.33 36.79 25.04
C PRO A 410 2.90 37.31 24.95
N GLU A 411 2.17 37.33 26.06
CA GLU A 411 0.81 37.88 26.12
C GLU A 411 0.70 39.27 25.49
N GLN A 412 -0.35 39.40 24.66
CA GLN A 412 -1.07 40.60 24.21
C GLN A 412 -0.98 41.01 22.73
N ASP A 413 -2.20 41.23 22.23
CA ASP A 413 -2.71 41.85 21.01
C ASP A 413 -2.79 41.07 19.69
N GLU A 414 -3.96 41.24 19.09
CA GLU A 414 -4.68 40.50 18.05
C GLU A 414 -3.90 40.04 16.80
N ALA A 415 -4.44 38.94 16.24
CA ALA A 415 -4.35 38.47 14.84
C ALA A 415 -3.18 37.55 14.44
N TYR A 416 -3.34 36.24 14.71
CA TYR A 416 -2.96 35.17 13.78
C TYR A 416 -3.72 33.86 14.09
N GLN A 417 -4.52 33.36 13.13
CA GLN A 417 -5.12 32.03 13.16
C GLN A 417 -4.54 31.17 12.02
N PRO A 418 -4.00 29.97 12.30
CA PRO A 418 -3.65 29.02 11.24
C PRO A 418 -4.94 28.46 10.60
N LYS A 419 -5.07 28.59 9.28
CA LYS A 419 -6.24 28.16 8.50
C LYS A 419 -6.38 26.62 8.53
N ARG A 420 -7.34 26.12 9.31
CA ARG A 420 -8.03 24.85 9.01
C ARG A 420 -9.05 25.16 7.92
N ALA A 421 -9.09 24.36 6.86
CA ALA A 421 -10.18 24.44 5.90
C ALA A 421 -11.45 23.95 6.60
N ILE A 422 -12.26 24.90 7.07
CA ILE A 422 -13.63 24.68 7.52
C ILE A 422 -14.49 25.26 6.41
N LEU A 423 -15.28 24.41 5.75
CA LEU A 423 -16.30 24.86 4.81
C LEU A 423 -17.35 25.69 5.58
N PRO A 424 -17.81 26.84 5.06
CA PRO A 424 -18.87 27.63 5.69
C PRO A 424 -20.24 26.94 5.66
#